data_AF-A0A371BU32-F1
#
_entry.id   AF-A0A371BU32-F1
#
_cell.length_a   1.000
_cell.length_b   1.000
_cell.length_c   1.000
_cell.angle_alpha   90.00
_cell.angle_beta   90.00
_cell.angle_gamma   90.00
#
_symmetry.space_group_name_H-M   'P 1'
#
loop_
_entity.id
_entity.type
_entity.pdbx_description
1 polymer ?
#
loop_
_entity_poly.entity_id
_entity_poly.type
_entity_poly.pdbx_seq_one_letter_code
_entity_poly.pdbx_strand_id
1 'polypeptide(L)'
;MDEADQQALTGAVIKRHGLDLAEVWLDFVALGGDASEQDIRDYSSGTAALSKDDRDALTQAVNEHCAAANALVRAPFSGSLLALPQKERQDPYSSK
;
A
#
# COMPACT_ATOMS: atom_id res chain seq x y z
N MET A 1 -10.24 0.89 1.83
CA MET A 1 -9.46 0.11 0.85
C MET A 1 -9.29 -1.31 1.37
N ASP A 2 -9.35 -2.33 0.51
CA ASP A 2 -8.99 -3.69 0.96
C ASP A 2 -7.46 -3.86 1.03
N GLU A 3 -7.02 -4.91 1.71
CA GLU A 3 -5.60 -5.15 1.97
C GLU A 3 -4.80 -5.43 0.69
N ALA A 4 -5.36 -6.21 -0.23
CA ALA A 4 -4.67 -6.59 -1.47
C ALA A 4 -4.53 -5.40 -2.42
N ASP A 5 -5.54 -4.54 -2.49
CA ASP A 5 -5.52 -3.27 -3.22
C ASP A 5 -4.44 -2.34 -2.65
N GLN A 6 -4.39 -2.19 -1.31
CA GLN A 6 -3.36 -1.37 -0.67
C GLN A 6 -1.96 -1.92 -0.98
N GLN A 7 -1.77 -3.22 -0.84
CA GLN A 7 -0.50 -3.88 -1.13
C GLN A 7 -0.05 -3.64 -2.57
N ALA A 8 -0.93 -3.90 -3.53
CA ALA A 8 -0.62 -3.73 -4.94
C ALA A 8 -0.27 -2.28 -5.28
N LEU A 9 -1.00 -1.31 -4.71
CA LEU A 9 -0.76 0.11 -4.95
C LEU A 9 0.51 0.62 -4.26
N THR A 10 0.78 0.21 -3.03
CA THR A 10 2.03 0.55 -2.33
C THR A 10 3.24 -0.02 -3.07
N GLY A 11 3.21 -1.30 -3.44
CA GLY A 11 4.26 -1.93 -4.24
C GLY A 11 4.45 -1.26 -5.60
N ALA A 12 3.37 -0.85 -6.27
CA ALA A 12 3.44 -0.12 -7.53
C ALA A 12 4.11 1.26 -7.39
N VAL A 13 3.86 1.99 -6.31
CA VAL A 13 4.49 3.28 -6.03
C VAL A 13 6.00 3.11 -5.79
N ILE A 14 6.38 2.14 -4.94
CA ILE A 14 7.79 1.79 -4.69
C ILE A 14 8.51 1.49 -6.01
N LYS A 15 7.93 0.60 -6.84
CA LYS A 15 8.52 0.22 -8.12
C LYS A 15 8.58 1.38 -9.12
N ARG A 16 7.50 2.17 -9.22
CA ARG A 16 7.40 3.28 -10.18
C ARG A 16 8.45 4.36 -9.91
N HIS A 17 8.71 4.63 -8.63
CA HIS A 17 9.67 5.67 -8.23
C HIS A 17 11.07 5.12 -7.97
N GLY A 18 11.28 3.80 -8.08
CA GLY A 18 12.56 3.17 -7.83
C GLY A 18 13.06 3.41 -6.41
N LEU A 19 12.15 3.40 -5.43
CA LEU A 19 12.51 3.65 -4.03
C LEU A 19 13.43 2.56 -3.52
N ASP A 20 14.45 2.94 -2.76
CA ASP A 20 15.30 1.99 -2.07
C ASP A 20 14.55 1.40 -0.88
N LEU A 21 14.27 0.10 -0.94
CA LEU A 21 13.55 -0.61 0.12
C LEU A 21 14.31 -0.64 1.44
N ALA A 22 15.64 -0.57 1.43
CA ALA A 22 16.41 -0.52 2.67
C ALA A 22 16.22 0.82 3.37
N GLU A 23 16.22 1.94 2.63
CA GLU A 23 15.95 3.27 3.18
C GLU A 23 14.50 3.39 3.66
N VAL A 24 13.55 2.95 2.84
CA VAL A 24 12.12 2.94 3.21
C VAL A 24 11.89 2.12 4.49
N TRP A 25 12.59 0.99 4.65
CA TRP A 25 12.48 0.17 5.86
C TRP A 25 13.01 0.89 7.10
N LEU A 26 14.11 1.65 7.00
CA LEU A 26 14.63 2.43 8.13
C LEU A 26 13.61 3.49 8.59
N ASP A 27 12.97 4.19 7.66
CA ASP A 27 11.93 5.18 7.98
C ASP A 27 10.67 4.51 8.54
N PHE A 28 10.28 3.35 7.99
CA PHE A 28 9.20 2.51 8.54
C PHE A 28 9.45 2.11 10.01
N VAL A 29 10.66 1.68 10.35
CA VAL A 29 11.03 1.34 11.74
C VAL A 29 11.00 2.60 12.61
N ALA A 30 11.45 3.75 12.11
CA ALA A 30 11.39 5.02 12.83
C ALA A 30 9.95 5.48 13.12
N LEU A 31 8.99 5.08 12.27
CA LEU A 31 7.55 5.29 12.44
C LEU A 31 6.89 4.27 13.38
N GLY A 32 7.66 3.30 13.92
CA GLY A 32 7.17 2.29 14.87
C GLY A 32 6.70 0.99 14.23
N GLY A 33 7.02 0.76 12.96
CA GLY A 33 6.78 -0.51 12.29
C GLY A 33 7.61 -1.66 12.87
N ASP A 34 7.02 -2.86 12.96
CA ASP A 34 7.63 -4.03 13.63
C ASP A 34 8.04 -5.15 12.67
N ALA A 35 7.75 -4.98 11.38
CA ALA A 35 8.08 -5.95 10.34
C ALA A 35 9.57 -5.92 9.96
N SER A 36 10.14 -7.07 9.60
CA SER A 36 11.53 -7.14 9.12
C SER A 36 11.67 -6.53 7.72
N GLU A 37 12.90 -6.18 7.33
CA GLU A 37 13.17 -5.70 5.97
C GLU A 37 12.72 -6.72 4.90
N GLN A 38 12.88 -8.01 5.18
CA GLN A 38 12.44 -9.07 4.27
C GLN A 38 10.90 -9.10 4.15
N ASP A 39 10.17 -8.89 5.26
CA ASP A 39 8.71 -8.82 5.21
C ASP A 39 8.23 -7.62 4.38
N ILE A 40 8.93 -6.47 4.46
CA ILE A 40 8.64 -5.31 3.61
C ILE A 40 8.90 -5.63 2.13
N ARG A 41 9.99 -6.34 1.82
CA ARG A 41 10.29 -6.80 0.45
C ARG A 41 9.20 -7.71 -0.08
N ASP A 42 8.81 -8.72 0.70
CA ASP A 42 7.79 -9.70 0.33
C ASP A 42 6.41 -9.05 0.19
N TYR A 43 6.05 -8.14 1.10
CA TYR A 43 4.84 -7.35 0.99
C TYR A 43 4.83 -6.50 -0.28
N SER A 44 5.92 -5.80 -0.56
CA SER A 44 6.06 -4.93 -1.74
C SER A 44 6.02 -5.69 -3.06
N SER A 45 6.39 -6.98 -3.06
CA SER A 45 6.26 -7.88 -4.21
C SER A 45 4.92 -8.61 -4.32
N GLY A 46 4.01 -8.45 -3.34
CA GLY A 46 2.73 -9.15 -3.36
C GLY A 46 2.77 -10.58 -2.83
N THR A 47 3.84 -10.99 -2.13
CA THR A 47 4.07 -12.38 -1.72
C THR A 47 3.80 -12.64 -0.23
N ALA A 48 3.71 -11.60 0.60
CA ALA A 48 3.36 -11.70 2.01
C ALA A 48 2.39 -10.59 2.44
N ALA A 49 1.62 -10.84 3.50
CA ALA A 49 0.73 -9.85 4.09
C ALA A 49 1.44 -9.11 5.25
N LEU A 50 0.96 -7.91 5.56
CA LEU A 50 1.37 -7.14 6.74
C LEU A 50 0.15 -6.80 7.60
N SER A 51 0.39 -6.61 8.90
CA SER A 51 -0.63 -6.08 9.80
C SER A 51 -1.14 -4.73 9.28
N LYS A 52 -2.36 -4.34 9.64
CA LYS A 52 -2.92 -3.06 9.21
C LYS A 52 -2.03 -1.88 9.63
N ASP A 53 -1.50 -1.92 10.85
CA ASP A 53 -0.67 -0.85 11.40
C ASP A 53 0.67 -0.79 10.65
N ASP A 54 1.30 -1.92 10.37
CA ASP A 54 2.54 -1.96 9.56
C ASP A 54 2.29 -1.51 8.12
N ARG A 55 1.14 -1.84 7.52
CA ARG A 55 0.77 -1.35 6.18
C ARG A 55 0.68 0.16 6.14
N ASP A 56 0.06 0.77 7.14
CA ASP A 56 -0.12 2.21 7.20
C ASP A 56 1.20 2.93 7.55
N ALA A 57 2.05 2.34 8.41
CA ALA A 57 3.40 2.83 8.65
C ALA A 57 4.28 2.77 7.38
N LEU A 58 4.23 1.66 6.63
CA LEU A 58 4.96 1.53 5.37
C LEU A 58 4.45 2.54 4.32
N THR A 59 3.13 2.69 4.20
CA THR A 59 2.53 3.72 3.32
C THR A 59 3.05 5.11 3.69
N GLN A 60 3.15 5.43 4.98
CA GLN A 60 3.68 6.72 5.43
C GLN A 60 5.14 6.90 4.99
N ALA A 61 6.03 5.93 5.27
CA ALA A 61 7.44 5.99 4.85
C ALA A 61 7.57 6.18 3.33
N VAL A 62 6.88 5.35 2.54
CA VAL A 62 6.86 5.46 1.06
C VAL A 62 6.43 6.86 0.61
N ASN A 63 5.42 7.43 1.25
CA ASN A 63 4.88 8.73 0.90
C ASN A 63 5.81 9.90 1.26
N GLU A 64 6.61 9.77 2.32
CA GLU A 64 7.65 10.72 2.70
C GLU A 64 8.79 10.74 1.66
N HIS A 65 9.27 9.58 1.24
CA HIS A 65 10.23 9.47 0.13
C HIS A 65 9.67 10.09 -1.16
N CYS A 66 8.40 9.82 -1.49
CA CYS A 66 7.76 10.44 -2.65
C CYS A 66 7.63 11.96 -2.52
N ALA A 67 7.40 12.48 -1.31
CA ALA A 67 7.35 13.91 -1.04
C ALA A 67 8.71 14.58 -1.18
N ALA A 68 9.77 13.95 -0.65
CA ALA A 68 11.15 14.42 -0.80
C ALA A 68 11.56 14.49 -2.29
N ALA A 69 11.09 13.55 -3.11
CA ALA A 69 11.32 13.53 -4.56
C ALA A 69 10.35 14.42 -5.37
N ASN A 70 9.46 15.17 -4.71
CA ASN A 70 8.40 15.97 -5.34
C ASN A 70 7.53 15.17 -6.34
N ALA A 71 7.38 13.86 -6.12
CA ALA A 71 6.47 13.04 -6.90
C ALA A 71 5.01 13.45 -6.63
N LEU A 72 4.12 13.23 -7.59
CA LEU A 72 2.68 13.52 -7.41
C LEU A 72 1.87 12.29 -6.95
N VAL A 73 2.34 11.09 -7.25
CA VAL A 73 1.64 9.84 -6.91
C VAL A 73 2.04 9.40 -5.50
N ARG A 74 1.06 8.94 -4.72
CA ARG A 74 1.22 8.47 -3.34
C ARG A 74 0.57 7.12 -3.16
N ALA A 75 1.11 6.32 -2.24
CA ALA A 75 0.50 5.08 -1.80
C ALA A 75 -0.72 5.41 -0.91
N PRO A 76 -1.82 4.66 -1.04
CA PRO A 76 -3.01 4.83 -0.21
C PRO A 76 -2.83 4.20 1.18
N PHE A 77 -3.50 4.78 2.17
CA PHE A 77 -3.69 4.16 3.50
C PHE A 77 -4.86 3.18 3.49
N SER A 78 -4.91 2.26 4.46
CA SER A 78 -5.97 1.27 4.64
C SER A 78 -7.38 1.88 4.71
N GLY A 79 -7.49 3.06 5.34
CA GLY A 79 -8.72 3.85 5.46
C GLY A 79 -9.11 4.64 4.20
N SER A 80 -8.32 4.60 3.14
CA SER A 80 -8.58 5.40 1.93
C SER A 80 -9.84 4.92 1.22
N LEU A 81 -10.67 5.88 0.78
CA LEU A 81 -11.95 5.65 0.12
C LEU A 81 -11.83 5.26 -1.37
N LEU A 82 -10.63 4.92 -1.84
CA LEU A 82 -10.43 4.25 -3.12
C LEU A 82 -10.93 2.80 -3.00
N ALA A 83 -12.23 2.63 -2.76
CA ALA A 83 -12.92 1.37 -3.00
C ALA A 83 -13.32 1.39 -4.48
N LEU A 84 -12.82 0.44 -5.25
CA LEU A 84 -13.36 0.15 -6.58
C LEU A 84 -14.89 -0.02 -6.47
N PRO A 85 -15.67 0.38 -7.49
CA PRO A 85 -17.12 0.28 -7.47
C PRO A 85 -17.51 -1.14 -7.09
N GLN A 86 -18.31 -1.29 -6.02
CA GLN A 86 -18.99 -2.54 -5.73
C GLN A 86 -19.63 -2.99 -7.04
N LYS A 87 -19.22 -4.17 -7.51
CA LYS A 87 -19.85 -4.83 -8.64
C LYS A 87 -21.35 -4.80 -8.41
N GLU A 88 -22.06 -3.91 -9.11
CA GLU A 88 -23.50 -4.01 -9.28
C GLU A 88 -23.72 -5.32 -10.02
N ARG A 89 -23.84 -6.42 -9.26
CA ARG A 89 -24.56 -7.59 -9.72
C ARG A 89 -26.04 -7.20 -9.64
N GLN A 90 -26.44 -6.26 -10.51
CA GLN A 90 -27.82 -6.17 -10.92
C GLN A 90 -28.07 -7.44 -11.72
N ASP A 91 -28.60 -8.47 -11.07
CA ASP A 91 -29.22 -9.57 -11.79
C ASP A 91 -30.48 -8.99 -12.47
N PRO A 92 -30.57 -8.95 -13.80
CA PRO A 92 -31.68 -8.30 -14.51
C PRO A 92 -32.98 -9.12 -14.50
N TYR A 93 -33.08 -10.17 -13.69
CA TYR A 93 -34.26 -11.02 -13.62
C TYR A 93 -34.94 -10.92 -12.25
N SER A 94 -35.69 -9.83 -12.07
CA SER A 94 -36.92 -9.89 -11.30
C SER A 94 -37.97 -9.06 -12.03
N SER A 95 -38.50 -9.65 -13.10
CA SER A 95 -39.74 -9.21 -13.73
C SER A 95 -40.78 -10.31 -13.58
N LYS A 96 -41.81 -9.97 -12.80
CA LYS A 96 -43.20 -10.44 -12.76
C LYS A 96 -43.49 -11.91 -12.50
#